data_AF-A0A8J7ETV1-F1
#
_entry.id   AF-A0A8J7ETV1-F1
#
_cell.length_a   1.000
_cell.length_b   1.000
_cell.length_c   1.000
_cell.angle_alpha   90.00
_cell.angle_beta   90.00
_cell.angle_gamma   90.00
#
_symmetry.space_group_name_H-M   'P 1'
#
loop_
_entity.id
_entity.type
_entity.pdbx_description
1 polymer ?
#
loop_
_entity_poly.entity_id
_entity_poly.type
_entity_poly.pdbx_seq_one_letter_code
_entity_poly.pdbx_strand_id
1 'polypeptide(L)'
;MSKRVFLTLPDGVAADLKRWADSESNNSAGLAGFLVEQAVRQAKEEGKIPPPPGGSPLPEYKSLSQLVMHNLSKLAESGKLPQKRLKELMDGDRPTEVEVLRIALLLELTEEYVSDLPINGGVNGDKTKTGTK
;
A
#
# COMPACT_ATOMS: atom_id res chain seq x y z
N MET A 1 -15.59 8.97 -5.87
CA MET A 1 -16.46 8.43 -6.93
C MET A 1 -17.12 7.15 -6.40
N SER A 2 -18.45 7.03 -6.50
CA SER A 2 -19.16 5.78 -6.16
C SER A 2 -19.36 4.94 -7.43
N LYS A 3 -19.11 3.63 -7.34
CA LYS A 3 -19.44 2.66 -8.39
C LYS A 3 -20.68 1.88 -7.97
N ARG A 4 -21.63 1.69 -8.89
CA ARG A 4 -22.83 0.88 -8.64
C ARG A 4 -22.55 -0.58 -9.01
N VAL A 5 -22.88 -1.49 -8.10
CA VAL A 5 -22.75 -2.94 -8.29
C VAL A 5 -24.11 -3.57 -8.01
N PHE A 6 -24.47 -4.62 -8.74
CA PHE A 6 -25.68 -5.41 -8.50
C PHE A 6 -25.29 -6.72 -7.81
N LEU A 7 -25.94 -7.04 -6.70
CA LEU A 7 -25.68 -8.25 -5.90
C LEU A 7 -26.92 -9.15 -5.94
N THR A 8 -26.70 -10.45 -6.14
CA THR A 8 -27.73 -11.48 -5.99
C THR A 8 -27.48 -12.21 -4.68
N LEU A 9 -28.49 -12.21 -3.80
CA LEU A 9 -28.41 -12.84 -2.48
C LEU A 9 -29.35 -14.06 -2.42
N PRO A 10 -28.99 -15.12 -1.69
CA PRO A 10 -29.94 -16.18 -1.36
C PRO A 10 -31.14 -15.64 -0.60
N ASP A 11 -32.33 -16.22 -0.80
CA ASP A 11 -33.59 -15.72 -0.24
C ASP A 11 -33.55 -15.52 1.28
N GLY A 12 -32.96 -16.48 2.02
CA GLY A 12 -32.82 -16.37 3.47
C GLY A 12 -31.96 -15.17 3.90
N VAL A 13 -30.84 -14.94 3.19
CA VAL A 13 -29.96 -13.80 3.46
C VAL A 13 -30.65 -12.48 3.13
N ALA A 14 -31.41 -12.44 2.02
CA ALA A 14 -32.17 -11.26 1.63
C ALA A 14 -33.27 -10.92 2.66
N ALA A 15 -33.96 -11.94 3.19
CA ALA A 15 -34.98 -11.76 4.23
C ALA A 15 -34.38 -11.23 5.54
N ASP A 16 -33.25 -11.79 5.98
CA ASP A 16 -32.58 -11.34 7.21
C ASP A 16 -32.00 -9.94 7.07
N LEU A 17 -31.37 -9.63 5.94
CA LEU A 17 -30.89 -8.28 5.63
C LEU A 17 -32.03 -7.26 5.65
N LYS A 18 -33.19 -7.61 5.09
CA LYS A 18 -34.37 -6.73 5.12
C LYS A 18 -34.85 -6.49 6.54
N ARG A 19 -35.00 -7.54 7.34
CA ARG A 19 -35.41 -7.43 8.74
C ARG A 19 -34.45 -6.56 9.56
N TRP A 20 -33.15 -6.72 9.35
CA TRP A 20 -32.16 -5.90 10.03
C TRP A 20 -32.23 -4.43 9.59
N ALA A 21 -32.31 -4.17 8.28
CA ALA A 21 -32.44 -2.80 7.77
C ALA A 21 -33.69 -2.09 8.32
N ASP A 22 -34.82 -2.79 8.34
CA ASP A 22 -36.08 -2.26 8.89
C ASP A 22 -35.93 -1.91 10.39
N SER A 23 -35.15 -2.68 11.16
CA SER A 23 -34.90 -2.40 12.59
C SER A 23 -34.04 -1.16 12.84
N GLU A 24 -33.21 -0.77 11.89
CA GLU A 24 -32.34 0.42 11.95
C GLU A 24 -32.96 1.65 11.25
N SER A 25 -34.23 1.57 10.83
CA SER A 25 -34.88 2.58 9.99
C SER A 25 -34.07 2.91 8.72
N ASN A 26 -33.42 1.89 8.15
CA ASN A 26 -32.57 2.00 6.97
C ASN A 26 -33.17 1.18 5.81
N ASN A 27 -32.73 1.43 4.58
CA ASN A 27 -33.09 0.57 3.45
C ASN A 27 -32.05 -0.55 3.26
N SER A 28 -32.49 -1.68 2.70
CA SER A 28 -31.64 -2.86 2.52
C SER A 28 -30.39 -2.59 1.67
N ALA A 29 -30.45 -1.67 0.71
CA ALA A 29 -29.30 -1.30 -0.12
C ALA A 29 -28.25 -0.50 0.67
N GLY A 30 -28.69 0.39 1.55
CA GLY A 30 -27.83 1.17 2.44
C GLY A 30 -27.10 0.27 3.43
N LEU A 31 -27.83 -0.62 4.11
CA LEU A 31 -27.23 -1.58 5.03
C LEU A 31 -26.28 -2.54 4.28
N ALA A 32 -26.67 -3.07 3.12
CA ALA A 32 -25.79 -3.92 2.32
C ALA A 32 -24.49 -3.19 1.91
N GLY A 33 -24.59 -1.94 1.50
CA GLY A 33 -23.43 -1.12 1.14
C GLY A 33 -22.45 -0.98 2.31
N PHE A 34 -22.96 -0.69 3.50
CA PHE A 34 -22.16 -0.61 4.72
C PHE A 34 -21.50 -1.95 5.08
N LEU A 35 -22.25 -3.05 5.04
CA LEU A 35 -21.72 -4.38 5.35
C LEU A 35 -20.62 -4.81 4.37
N VAL A 36 -20.80 -4.53 3.08
CA VAL A 36 -19.76 -4.77 2.06
C VAL A 36 -18.52 -3.93 2.34
N GLU A 37 -18.66 -2.67 2.74
CA GLU A 37 -17.51 -1.83 3.10
C GLU A 37 -16.73 -2.41 4.29
N GLN A 38 -17.42 -2.81 5.35
CA GLN A 38 -16.79 -3.42 6.53
C GLN A 38 -16.04 -4.71 6.17
N ALA A 39 -16.68 -5.59 5.38
CA ALA A 39 -16.06 -6.83 4.93
C ALA A 39 -14.82 -6.59 4.05
N VAL A 40 -14.87 -5.61 3.14
CA VAL A 40 -13.74 -5.22 2.30
C VAL A 40 -12.59 -4.63 3.14
N ARG A 41 -12.91 -3.80 4.14
CA ARG A 41 -11.92 -3.23 5.06
C ARG A 41 -11.20 -4.32 5.84
N GLN A 42 -11.95 -5.24 6.44
CA GLN A 42 -11.38 -6.38 7.15
C GLN A 42 -10.52 -7.26 6.23
N ALA A 43 -11.00 -7.56 5.02
CA ALA A 43 -10.22 -8.34 4.06
C ALA A 43 -8.93 -7.62 3.60
N LYS A 44 -8.91 -6.29 3.62
CA LYS A 44 -7.69 -5.50 3.37
C LYS A 44 -6.70 -5.62 4.53
N GLU A 45 -7.17 -5.52 5.77
CA GLU A 45 -6.35 -5.66 6.98
C GLU A 45 -5.76 -7.08 7.11
N GLU A 46 -6.53 -8.09 6.71
CA GLU A 46 -6.10 -9.49 6.68
C GLU A 46 -5.24 -9.85 5.44
N GLY A 47 -5.02 -8.92 4.51
CA GLY A 47 -4.24 -9.16 3.30
C GLY A 47 -4.88 -10.10 2.28
N LYS A 48 -6.21 -10.32 2.35
CA LYS A 48 -6.96 -11.19 1.43
C LYS A 48 -7.25 -10.52 0.08
N ILE A 49 -7.34 -9.19 0.05
CA ILE A 49 -7.57 -8.43 -1.18
C ILE A 49 -6.23 -8.28 -1.89
N PRO A 50 -6.06 -8.83 -3.11
CA PRO A 50 -4.85 -8.62 -3.86
C PRO A 50 -4.66 -7.12 -4.11
N PRO A 51 -3.41 -6.62 -4.18
CA PRO A 51 -3.17 -5.25 -4.55
C PRO A 51 -3.85 -4.94 -5.89
N PRO A 52 -4.30 -3.69 -6.12
CA PRO A 52 -4.97 -3.32 -7.36
C PRO A 52 -4.15 -3.76 -8.58
N PRO A 53 -4.76 -4.17 -9.70
CA PRO A 53 -4.01 -4.51 -10.90
C PRO A 53 -3.30 -3.25 -11.42
N GLY A 54 -1.99 -3.17 -11.20
CA GLY A 54 -1.15 -1.98 -11.37
C GLY A 54 -0.43 -1.55 -10.08
N GLY A 55 -0.95 -1.95 -8.93
CA GLY A 55 -0.18 -2.24 -7.73
C GLY A 55 0.59 -3.52 -7.97
N SER A 56 1.74 -3.40 -8.65
CA SER A 56 2.77 -4.42 -8.59
C SER A 56 2.94 -4.86 -7.12
N PRO A 57 3.30 -6.12 -6.80
CA PRO A 57 3.98 -6.36 -5.52
C PRO A 57 4.99 -5.24 -5.36
N LEU A 58 4.96 -4.51 -4.23
CA LEU A 58 5.79 -3.32 -4.00
C LEU A 58 7.13 -3.60 -4.66
N PRO A 59 7.50 -2.88 -5.73
CA PRO A 59 8.59 -3.29 -6.60
C PRO A 59 9.80 -3.62 -5.72
N GLU A 60 10.26 -4.87 -5.68
CA GLU A 60 11.25 -5.30 -4.69
C GLU A 60 12.61 -4.63 -4.97
N TYR A 61 12.78 -3.42 -4.47
CA TYR A 61 14.06 -2.74 -4.45
C TYR A 61 14.88 -3.28 -3.30
N LYS A 62 16.14 -3.65 -3.59
CA LYS A 62 17.10 -4.11 -2.58
C LYS A 62 17.68 -2.95 -1.77
N SER A 63 17.54 -1.73 -2.27
CA SER A 63 18.03 -0.51 -1.63
C SER A 63 17.26 0.72 -2.08
N LEU A 64 17.37 1.79 -1.29
CA LEU A 64 16.84 3.11 -1.63
C LEU A 64 17.48 3.64 -2.91
N SER A 65 18.79 3.45 -3.08
CA SER A 65 19.50 3.84 -4.29
C SER A 65 18.94 3.18 -5.53
N GLN A 66 18.59 1.89 -5.43
CA GLN A 66 17.94 1.16 -6.52
C GLN A 66 16.55 1.74 -6.82
N LEU A 67 15.75 2.01 -5.79
CA LEU A 67 14.44 2.67 -5.94
C LEU A 67 14.57 4.01 -6.67
N VAL A 68 15.51 4.87 -6.25
CA VAL A 68 15.70 6.20 -6.85
C VAL A 68 16.19 6.07 -8.29
N MET A 69 17.14 5.18 -8.56
CA MET A 69 17.69 4.95 -9.90
C MET A 69 16.61 4.47 -10.89
N HIS A 70 15.77 3.51 -10.49
CA HIS A 70 14.71 3.00 -11.34
C HIS A 70 13.59 4.02 -11.62
N ASN A 71 13.39 4.98 -10.72
CA ASN A 71 12.31 5.97 -10.82
C ASN A 71 12.84 7.39 -11.07
N LEU A 72 14.10 7.53 -11.53
CA LEU A 72 14.77 8.81 -11.63
C LEU A 72 13.99 9.82 -12.47
N SER A 73 13.44 9.39 -13.62
CA SER A 73 12.64 10.27 -14.50
C SER A 73 11.42 10.82 -13.77
N LYS A 74 10.63 9.97 -13.09
CA LYS A 74 9.43 10.38 -12.35
C LYS A 74 9.76 11.32 -11.18
N LEU A 75 10.84 11.04 -10.46
CA LEU A 75 11.30 11.87 -9.35
C LEU A 75 11.86 13.21 -9.83
N ALA A 76 12.60 13.23 -10.93
CA ALA A 76 13.14 14.44 -11.55
C ALA A 76 12.05 15.35 -12.11
N GLU A 77 11.07 14.78 -12.82
CA GLU A 77 9.95 15.51 -13.41
C GLU A 77 9.07 16.20 -12.36
N SER A 78 9.01 15.64 -11.14
CA SER A 78 8.23 16.24 -10.04
C SER A 78 8.73 17.63 -9.61
N GLY A 79 10.02 17.92 -9.84
CA GLY A 79 10.70 19.12 -9.32
C GLY A 79 10.76 19.21 -7.79
N LYS A 80 10.30 18.19 -7.05
CA LYS A 80 10.27 18.18 -5.57
C LYS A 80 11.61 17.79 -4.94
N LEU A 81 12.49 17.18 -5.73
CA LEU A 81 13.83 16.75 -5.33
C LEU A 81 14.84 17.35 -6.31
N PRO A 82 15.81 18.16 -5.85
CA PRO A 82 16.87 18.69 -6.72
C PRO A 82 17.68 17.58 -7.38
N GLN A 83 18.14 17.80 -8.62
CA GLN A 83 19.00 16.84 -9.35
C GLN A 83 20.24 16.41 -8.57
N LYS A 84 20.90 17.38 -7.91
CA LYS A 84 22.04 17.11 -7.02
C LYS A 84 21.65 16.13 -5.91
N ARG A 85 20.47 16.31 -5.33
CA ARG A 85 19.98 15.50 -4.23
C ARG A 85 19.61 14.08 -4.66
N LEU A 86 19.00 13.94 -5.83
CA LEU A 86 18.73 12.62 -6.43
C LEU A 86 20.03 11.83 -6.63
N LYS A 87 21.12 12.50 -7.04
CA LYS A 87 22.44 11.88 -7.16
C LYS A 87 22.97 11.38 -5.81
N GLU A 88 22.90 12.20 -4.77
CA GLU A 88 23.33 11.82 -3.41
C GLU A 88 22.57 10.59 -2.89
N LEU A 89 21.25 10.51 -3.13
CA LEU A 89 20.45 9.34 -2.75
C LEU A 89 20.81 8.07 -3.55
N MET A 90 21.15 8.21 -4.83
CA MET A 90 21.67 7.10 -5.64
C MET A 90 23.05 6.63 -5.17
N ASP A 91 23.87 7.55 -4.66
CA ASP A 91 25.21 7.25 -4.12
C ASP A 91 25.16 6.65 -2.70
N GLY A 92 23.97 6.49 -2.13
CA GLY A 92 23.77 5.87 -0.81
C GLY A 92 23.80 6.89 0.34
N ASP A 93 23.37 8.12 0.11
CA ASP A 93 23.11 9.04 1.20
C ASP A 93 21.73 8.79 1.84
N ARG A 94 21.60 9.13 3.12
CA ARG A 94 20.35 8.95 3.87
C ARG A 94 19.31 10.00 3.46
N PRO A 95 18.06 9.59 3.15
CA PRO A 95 16.98 10.53 2.93
C PRO A 95 16.55 11.14 4.27
N THR A 96 16.13 12.40 4.24
CA THR A 96 15.40 13.03 5.34
C THR A 96 13.96 12.51 5.37
N GLU A 97 13.27 12.67 6.50
CA GLU A 97 11.84 12.31 6.62
C GLU A 97 10.98 12.96 5.53
N VAL A 98 11.23 14.24 5.24
CA VAL A 98 10.51 14.98 4.19
C VAL A 98 10.77 14.37 2.79
N GLU A 99 11.96 13.81 2.55
CA GLU A 99 12.28 13.15 1.29
C GLU A 99 11.64 11.78 1.20
N VAL A 100 11.59 11.02 2.29
CA VAL A 100 10.85 9.76 2.39
C VAL A 100 9.37 10.00 2.03
N LEU A 101 8.74 11.00 2.64
CA LEU A 101 7.36 11.41 2.34
C LEU A 101 7.15 11.72 0.85
N ARG A 102 8.06 12.52 0.27
CA ARG A 102 7.96 12.94 -1.14
C ARG A 102 8.12 11.76 -2.07
N ILE A 103 9.09 10.88 -1.81
CA ILE A 103 9.34 9.69 -2.62
C ILE A 103 8.16 8.74 -2.54
N ALA A 104 7.65 8.47 -1.34
CA ALA A 104 6.48 7.63 -1.11
C ALA A 104 5.26 8.15 -1.89
N LEU A 105 4.94 9.44 -1.76
CA LEU A 105 3.81 10.05 -2.45
C LEU A 105 3.96 10.03 -3.98
N LEU A 106 5.15 10.37 -4.50
CA LEU A 106 5.39 10.43 -5.94
C LEU A 106 5.40 9.05 -6.59
N LEU A 107 5.82 8.02 -5.86
CA LEU A 107 5.90 6.65 -6.37
C LEU A 107 4.69 5.80 -6.00
N GLU A 108 3.70 6.36 -5.29
CA GLU A 108 2.53 5.65 -4.78
C GLU A 108 2.91 4.46 -3.87
N LEU A 109 3.96 4.67 -3.06
CA LEU A 109 4.47 3.73 -2.07
C LEU A 109 4.11 4.20 -0.65
N THR A 110 4.28 3.33 0.35
CA THR A 110 4.15 3.74 1.75
C THR A 110 5.45 4.35 2.28
N GLU A 111 5.34 5.17 3.31
CA GLU A 111 6.50 5.81 3.95
C GLU A 111 7.40 4.77 4.62
N GLU A 112 6.78 3.79 5.27
CA GLU A 112 7.44 2.66 5.93
C GLU A 112 8.26 1.87 4.92
N TYR A 113 7.68 1.61 3.73
CA TYR A 113 8.37 0.90 2.68
C TYR A 113 9.64 1.62 2.23
N VAL A 114 9.57 2.94 2.01
CA VAL A 114 10.74 3.74 1.57
C VAL A 114 11.78 3.88 2.69
N SER A 115 11.34 4.01 3.94
CA SER A 115 12.21 4.15 5.12
C SER A 115 12.94 2.85 5.49
N ASP A 116 12.31 1.69 5.27
CA ASP A 116 12.89 0.39 5.60
C ASP A 116 13.91 -0.09 4.55
N LEU A 117 14.01 0.58 3.40
CA LEU A 117 14.96 0.21 2.36
C LEU A 117 16.41 0.46 2.81
N PRO A 118 17.31 -0.52 2.61
CA PRO A 118 18.73 -0.34 2.86
C PRO A 118 19.30 0.82 2.03
N ILE A 119 20.20 1.60 2.63
CA ILE A 119 20.82 2.74 1.93
C ILE A 119 21.87 2.28 0.90
N ASN A 120 22.45 1.08 1.06
CA ASN A 120 23.48 0.53 0.18
C ASN A 120 23.14 -0.92 -0.25
N GLY A 121 23.41 -1.25 -1.52
CA GLY A 121 23.22 -2.60 -2.10
C GLY A 121 24.22 -3.66 -1.64
N GLY A 122 24.67 -3.61 -0.38
CA GLY A 122 25.61 -4.55 0.21
C GLY A 122 24.90 -5.74 0.87
N VAL A 123 25.05 -6.91 0.25
CA VAL A 123 25.03 -8.29 0.78
C VAL A 123 24.48 -8.48 2.21
N ASN A 124 23.45 -9.31 2.31
CA ASN A 124 23.04 -10.06 3.50
C ASN A 124 24.17 -10.24 4.54
N GLY A 125 24.05 -9.55 5.67
CA GLY A 125 24.63 -10.00 6.92
C GLY A 125 23.83 -11.19 7.41
N ASP A 126 24.33 -12.37 7.10
CA ASP A 126 23.87 -13.68 7.54
C ASP A 126 23.40 -13.69 9.01
N LYS A 127 22.10 -13.97 9.21
CA LYS A 127 21.58 -14.44 10.48
C LYS A 127 21.70 -15.96 10.51
N THR A 128 22.90 -16.50 10.74
CA THR A 128 23.04 -17.87 11.24
C THR A 128 23.54 -17.87 12.68
N LYS A 129 22.58 -18.09 13.58
CA LYS A 129 22.65 -19.03 14.70
C LYS A 129 24.06 -19.43 15.16
N THR A 130 24.42 -19.03 16.37
CA THR A 130 25.16 -19.90 17.27
C THR A 130 24.48 -19.89 18.63
N GLY A 131 23.52 -20.81 18.78
CA GLY A 131 23.24 -21.42 20.06
C GLY A 131 24.16 -22.62 20.26
N THR A 132 24.49 -22.87 21.53
CA THR A 132 25.03 -24.11 22.10
C THR A 132 26.53 -24.35 21.96
N LYS A 133 27.28 -24.08 23.04
CA LYS A 133 27.58 -25.08 24.07
C LYS A 133 28.05 -24.42 25.36
#